data_AF-A0A951PT45-F1
#
_entry.id   AF-A0A951PT45-F1
#
_cell.length_a   1.000
_cell.length_b   1.000
_cell.length_c   1.000
_cell.angle_alpha   90.00
_cell.angle_beta   90.00
_cell.angle_gamma   90.00
#
_symmetry.space_group_name_H-M   'P 1'
#
loop_
_entity.id
_entity.type
_entity.pdbx_description
1 polymer ?
#
loop_
_entity_poly.entity_id
_entity_poly.type
_entity_poly.pdbx_seq_one_letter_code
_entity_poly.pdbx_strand_id
1 'polypeptide(L)'
;MLFRLARRFSITSTKFFLFLTGASAIFIYLVSPLRDPAYQPMGANGGSRLWWLEGVPEDLWTLAAFILAGLLAINFTLKLWQWYKSLPWIAHRRRSIPRKTGQLRDFLFGIMHFVIGIWMWLLLFYGFFSFLLDQWLID
;
A
#
# COMPACT_ATOMS: atom_id res chain seq x y z
N MET A 1 28.74 -15.53 -2.46
CA MET A 1 28.61 -14.21 -1.80
C MET A 1 27.43 -13.39 -2.33
N LEU A 2 27.22 -13.32 -3.65
CA LEU A 2 26.20 -12.49 -4.32
C LEU A 2 24.77 -12.67 -3.77
N PHE A 3 24.33 -13.91 -3.54
CA PHE A 3 23.00 -14.21 -2.98
C PHE A 3 22.77 -13.62 -1.57
N ARG A 4 23.81 -13.57 -0.71
CA ARG A 4 23.69 -12.97 0.63
C ARG A 4 23.64 -11.45 0.55
N LEU A 5 24.40 -10.87 -0.38
CA LEU A 5 24.42 -9.42 -0.63
C LEU A 5 23.06 -8.96 -1.18
N ALA A 6 22.54 -9.64 -2.20
CA ALA A 6 21.23 -9.38 -2.79
C ALA A 6 20.10 -9.52 -1.76
N ARG A 7 20.17 -10.54 -0.89
CA ARG A 7 19.21 -10.72 0.20
C ARG A 7 19.25 -9.58 1.22
N ARG A 8 20.44 -9.13 1.63
CA ARG A 8 20.59 -7.99 2.55
C ARG A 8 20.09 -6.70 1.92
N PHE A 9 20.46 -6.44 0.66
CA PHE A 9 19.99 -5.27 -0.09
C PHE A 9 18.48 -5.26 -0.22
N SER A 10 17.86 -6.40 -0.57
CA SER A 10 16.41 -6.56 -0.65
C SER A 10 15.72 -6.28 0.69
N ILE A 11 16.25 -6.78 1.81
CA ILE A 11 15.65 -6.53 3.13
C ILE A 11 15.75 -5.05 3.50
N THR A 12 16.92 -4.44 3.28
CA THR A 12 17.15 -3.01 3.59
C THR A 12 16.29 -2.12 2.71
N SER A 13 16.20 -2.41 1.40
CA SER A 13 15.37 -1.63 0.48
C SER A 13 13.89 -1.75 0.84
N THR A 14 13.38 -2.93 1.21
CA THR A 14 11.98 -3.05 1.66
C THR A 14 11.70 -2.23 2.91
N LYS A 15 12.62 -2.19 3.89
CA LYS A 15 12.46 -1.35 5.08
C LYS A 15 12.43 0.13 4.72
N PHE A 16 13.35 0.55 3.85
CA PHE A 16 13.39 1.93 3.33
C PHE A 16 12.10 2.29 2.59
N PHE A 17 11.59 1.42 1.72
CA PHE A 17 10.33 1.66 1.00
C PHE A 17 9.13 1.72 1.95
N LEU A 18 9.05 0.85 2.97
CA LEU A 18 8.00 0.94 3.99
C LEU A 18 8.05 2.29 4.73
N PHE A 19 9.25 2.73 5.12
CA PHE A 19 9.43 4.03 5.76
C PHE A 19 9.02 5.18 4.82
N LEU A 20 9.46 5.13 3.57
CA LEU A 20 9.11 6.12 2.55
C LEU A 20 7.61 6.16 2.29
N THR A 21 6.95 5.00 2.18
CA THR A 21 5.49 4.91 2.04
C THR A 21 4.78 5.51 3.24
N GLY A 22 5.25 5.25 4.47
CA GLY A 22 4.69 5.88 5.67
C GLY A 22 4.87 7.39 5.70
N ALA A 23 6.08 7.89 5.39
CA ALA A 23 6.37 9.32 5.30
C ALA A 23 5.53 10.01 4.22
N SER A 24 5.38 9.38 3.05
CA SER A 24 4.54 9.86 1.97
C SER A 24 3.05 9.83 2.33
N ALA A 25 2.57 8.87 3.14
CA ALA A 25 1.21 8.87 3.65
C ALA A 25 0.93 10.09 4.54
N ILE A 26 1.86 10.37 5.47
CA ILE A 26 1.80 11.55 6.34
C ILE A 26 1.82 12.83 5.52
N PHE A 27 2.69 12.89 4.49
CA PHE A 27 2.75 14.02 3.58
C PHE A 27 1.43 14.24 2.85
N ILE A 28 0.85 13.21 2.24
CA ILE A 28 -0.46 13.30 1.56
C ILE A 28 -1.54 13.74 2.55
N TYR A 29 -1.54 13.21 3.78
CA TYR A 29 -2.48 13.63 4.82
C TYR A 29 -2.34 15.13 5.16
N LEU A 30 -1.12 15.61 5.40
CA LEU A 30 -0.86 16.99 5.80
C LEU A 30 -1.23 18.01 4.72
N VAL A 31 -1.14 17.56 3.47
CA VAL A 31 -1.29 18.41 2.30
C VAL A 31 -2.67 18.24 1.66
N SER A 32 -3.44 17.25 2.10
CA SER A 32 -4.77 16.97 1.57
C SER A 32 -5.68 18.18 1.77
N PRO A 33 -6.30 18.69 0.69
CA PRO A 33 -7.23 19.81 0.79
C PRO A 33 -8.50 19.42 1.58
N LEU A 34 -8.81 18.13 1.70
CA LEU A 34 -9.92 17.61 2.51
C LEU A 34 -9.76 17.89 4.01
N ARG A 35 -8.56 18.23 4.49
CA ARG A 35 -8.34 18.62 5.89
C ARG A 35 -8.79 20.06 6.18
N ASP A 36 -8.98 20.88 5.15
CA ASP A 36 -9.36 22.27 5.36
C ASP A 36 -10.89 22.40 5.48
N PRO A 37 -11.43 22.92 6.59
CA PRO A 37 -12.88 23.06 6.76
C PRO A 37 -13.52 24.04 5.77
N ALA A 38 -12.74 24.98 5.22
CA ALA A 38 -13.19 25.86 4.16
C ALA A 38 -13.02 25.26 2.76
N TYR A 39 -12.60 23.99 2.64
CA TYR A 39 -12.55 23.28 1.37
C TYR A 39 -13.92 23.20 0.71
N GLN A 40 -13.97 23.53 -0.58
CA GLN A 40 -15.18 23.39 -1.39
C GLN A 40 -14.86 22.43 -2.53
N PRO A 41 -15.44 21.22 -2.56
CA PRO A 41 -15.24 20.30 -3.66
C PRO A 41 -15.71 20.95 -4.97
N MET A 42 -14.90 20.84 -6.02
CA MET A 42 -15.16 21.44 -7.34
C MET A 42 -15.26 22.99 -7.36
N GLY A 43 -14.81 23.68 -6.31
CA GLY A 43 -14.72 25.16 -6.30
C GLY A 43 -13.40 25.67 -6.90
N ALA A 44 -13.29 27.00 -7.09
CA ALA A 44 -12.04 27.66 -7.51
C ALA A 44 -10.85 27.40 -6.54
N ASN A 45 -11.15 26.92 -5.33
CA ASN A 45 -10.21 26.54 -4.27
C ASN A 45 -10.08 25.01 -4.10
N GLY A 46 -10.41 24.21 -5.12
CA GLY A 46 -10.35 22.74 -5.09
C GLY A 46 -8.94 22.14 -5.07
N GLY A 47 -7.89 22.96 -4.96
CA GLY A 47 -6.49 22.54 -4.95
C GLY A 47 -5.82 22.68 -3.58
N SER A 48 -4.53 22.34 -3.50
CA SER A 48 -3.74 22.57 -2.30
C SER A 48 -3.63 24.08 -1.99
N ARG A 49 -3.97 24.48 -0.76
CA ARG A 49 -3.84 25.87 -0.28
C ARG A 49 -2.44 26.24 0.20
N LEU A 50 -1.52 25.27 0.19
CA LEU A 50 -0.13 25.54 0.46
C LEU A 50 0.46 26.26 -0.74
N TRP A 51 1.01 27.44 -0.53
CA TRP A 51 1.59 28.31 -1.56
C TRP A 51 2.60 27.60 -2.49
N TRP A 52 3.31 26.59 -1.98
CA TRP A 52 4.28 25.81 -2.76
C TRP A 52 3.68 24.62 -3.52
N LEU A 53 2.36 24.40 -3.39
CA LEU A 53 1.56 23.42 -4.13
C LEU A 53 0.35 24.07 -4.82
N GLU A 54 0.37 25.39 -4.91
CA GLU A 54 -0.64 26.15 -5.63
C GLU A 54 -0.67 25.66 -7.09
N GLY A 55 -1.87 25.33 -7.57
CA GLY A 55 -2.07 24.76 -8.91
C GLY A 55 -1.96 23.23 -9.00
N VAL A 56 -1.75 22.50 -7.90
CA VAL A 56 -1.90 21.03 -7.89
C VAL A 56 -3.38 20.66 -7.75
N PRO A 57 -4.01 20.07 -8.78
CA PRO A 57 -5.42 19.70 -8.75
C PRO A 57 -5.71 18.51 -7.83
N GLU A 58 -6.98 18.40 -7.40
CA GLU A 58 -7.50 17.39 -6.47
C GLU A 58 -7.30 15.94 -6.96
N ASP A 59 -7.41 15.73 -8.27
CA ASP A 59 -7.26 14.42 -8.91
C ASP A 59 -5.84 13.86 -8.72
N LEU A 60 -4.80 14.71 -8.73
CA LEU A 60 -3.42 14.30 -8.45
C LEU A 60 -3.22 13.87 -7.00
N TRP A 61 -3.90 14.50 -6.03
CA TRP A 61 -3.87 14.07 -4.63
C TRP A 61 -4.52 12.70 -4.47
N THR A 62 -5.68 12.53 -5.08
CA THR A 62 -6.44 11.27 -5.07
C THR A 62 -5.62 10.16 -5.73
N LEU A 63 -4.99 10.45 -6.87
CA LEU A 63 -4.11 9.53 -7.58
C LEU A 63 -2.88 9.17 -6.73
N ALA A 64 -2.24 10.16 -6.09
CA ALA A 64 -1.11 9.91 -5.21
C ALA A 64 -1.50 9.01 -4.02
N ALA A 65 -2.63 9.28 -3.38
CA ALA A 65 -3.17 8.44 -2.31
C ALA A 65 -3.47 7.01 -2.80
N PHE A 66 -4.04 6.88 -3.99
CA PHE A 66 -4.33 5.59 -4.62
C PHE A 66 -3.06 4.77 -4.91
N ILE A 67 -2.06 5.40 -5.55
CA ILE A 67 -0.76 4.78 -5.80
C ILE A 67 -0.10 4.35 -4.49
N LEU A 68 -0.15 5.22 -3.48
CA LEU A 68 0.48 4.97 -2.19
C LEU A 68 -0.18 3.82 -1.43
N ALA A 69 -1.51 3.77 -1.42
CA ALA A 69 -2.26 2.64 -0.87
C ALA A 69 -1.91 1.33 -1.59
N GLY A 70 -1.71 1.39 -2.92
CA GLY A 70 -1.31 0.24 -3.72
C GLY A 70 0.09 -0.25 -3.37
N LEU A 71 1.06 0.67 -3.26
CA LEU A 71 2.42 0.35 -2.83
C LEU A 71 2.44 -0.25 -1.42
N LEU A 72 1.64 0.29 -0.50
CA LEU A 72 1.52 -0.22 0.86
C LEU A 72 0.91 -1.63 0.87
N ALA A 73 -0.18 -1.84 0.12
CA ALA A 73 -0.84 -3.14 0.00
C ALA A 73 0.08 -4.21 -0.59
N ILE A 74 0.85 -3.87 -1.64
CA ILE A 74 1.83 -4.79 -2.23
C ILE A 74 2.88 -5.17 -1.20
N ASN A 75 3.46 -4.18 -0.50
CA ASN A 75 4.48 -4.44 0.52
C ASN A 75 3.96 -5.30 1.67
N PHE A 76 2.76 -5.02 2.19
CA PHE A 76 2.14 -5.84 3.24
C PHE A 76 1.86 -7.25 2.75
N THR A 77 1.28 -7.42 1.57
CA THR A 77 0.95 -8.75 1.01
C THR A 77 2.22 -9.58 0.85
N LEU A 78 3.30 -8.98 0.33
CA LEU A 78 4.59 -9.64 0.18
C LEU A 78 5.21 -10.02 1.53
N LYS A 79 5.15 -9.13 2.53
CA LYS A 79 5.66 -9.42 3.88
C LYS A 79 4.87 -10.53 4.57
N LEU A 80 3.54 -10.47 4.49
CA LEU A 80 2.66 -11.49 5.04
C LEU A 80 2.94 -12.85 4.40
N TRP A 81 3.16 -12.88 3.08
CA TRP A 81 3.52 -14.10 2.36
C TRP A 81 4.89 -14.64 2.74
N GLN A 82 5.90 -13.78 2.85
CA GLN A 82 7.24 -14.18 3.30
C GLN A 82 7.18 -14.78 4.71
N TRP A 83 6.42 -14.15 5.61
CA TRP A 83 6.19 -14.65 6.95
C TRP A 83 5.46 -16.01 6.93
N TYR A 84 4.36 -16.13 6.19
CA TYR A 84 3.62 -17.38 6.03
C TYR A 84 4.50 -18.54 5.51
N LYS A 85 5.32 -18.28 4.50
CA LYS A 85 6.28 -19.27 3.97
C LYS A 85 7.38 -19.66 4.94
N SER A 86 7.71 -18.80 5.90
CA SER A 86 8.74 -19.07 6.91
C SER A 86 8.28 -20.01 8.02
N LEU A 87 6.97 -20.27 8.12
CA LEU A 87 6.39 -21.10 9.17
C LEU A 87 6.81 -22.59 9.00
N PRO A 88 7.34 -23.24 10.05
CA PRO A 88 7.93 -24.58 9.95
C PRO A 88 6.98 -25.66 9.39
N TRP A 89 5.71 -25.62 9.80
CA TRP A 89 4.71 -26.60 9.38
C TRP A 89 4.35 -26.51 7.88
N ILE A 90 4.43 -25.31 7.31
CA ILE A 90 4.20 -25.09 5.87
C ILE A 90 5.40 -25.58 5.05
N ALA A 91 6.62 -25.34 5.54
CA ALA A 91 7.84 -25.82 4.91
C ALA A 91 7.88 -27.36 4.84
N HIS A 92 7.43 -28.03 5.90
CA HIS A 92 7.37 -29.49 5.95
C HIS A 92 6.30 -30.06 4.99
N ARG A 93 5.09 -29.50 4.99
CA ARG A 93 3.98 -29.91 4.11
C ARG A 93 4.27 -29.70 2.61
N ARG A 94 5.23 -28.83 2.26
CA ARG A 94 5.62 -28.58 0.86
C ARG A 94 6.43 -29.72 0.24
N ARG A 95 7.13 -30.53 1.05
CA ARG A 95 8.03 -31.60 0.56
C ARG A 95 7.31 -32.88 0.15
N SER A 96 6.11 -33.14 0.67
CA SER A 96 5.37 -34.39 0.46
C SER A 96 4.41 -34.37 -0.74
N ILE A 97 4.32 -33.26 -1.48
CA ILE A 97 3.29 -33.06 -2.52
C ILE A 97 3.83 -33.37 -3.91
N PRO A 98 3.11 -34.16 -4.74
CA PRO A 98 3.51 -34.46 -6.11
C PRO A 98 3.68 -33.18 -6.96
N ARG A 99 4.68 -33.19 -7.84
CA ARG A 99 5.12 -32.00 -8.60
C ARG A 99 4.00 -31.35 -9.43
N LYS A 100 3.13 -32.16 -10.08
CA LYS A 100 1.96 -31.68 -10.84
C LYS A 100 0.92 -31.00 -9.94
N THR A 101 0.58 -31.60 -8.81
CA THR A 101 -0.36 -31.04 -7.82
C THR A 101 0.22 -29.78 -7.16
N GLY A 102 1.54 -29.72 -7.00
CA GLY A 102 2.24 -28.55 -6.49
C GLY A 102 2.12 -27.31 -7.39
N GLN A 103 2.17 -27.47 -8.72
CA GLN A 103 2.05 -26.37 -9.68
C GLN A 103 0.67 -25.71 -9.66
N LEU A 104 -0.40 -26.51 -9.75
CA LEU A 104 -1.77 -25.98 -9.68
C LEU A 104 -2.02 -25.28 -8.34
N ARG A 105 -1.54 -25.87 -7.24
CA ARG A 105 -1.66 -25.28 -5.91
C ARG A 105 -0.92 -23.94 -5.82
N ASP A 106 0.32 -23.86 -6.29
CA ASP A 106 1.09 -22.61 -6.27
C ASP A 106 0.45 -21.53 -7.16
N PHE A 107 -0.15 -21.92 -8.31
CA PHE A 107 -0.94 -21.02 -9.15
C PHE A 107 -2.18 -20.48 -8.44
N LEU A 108 -2.99 -21.36 -7.83
CA LEU A 108 -4.17 -20.96 -7.05
C LEU A 108 -3.79 -20.06 -5.87
N PHE A 109 -2.69 -20.35 -5.18
CA PHE A 109 -2.16 -19.47 -4.14
C PHE A 109 -1.75 -18.11 -4.70
N GLY A 110 -1.18 -18.06 -5.91
CA GLY A 110 -0.86 -16.82 -6.60
C GLY A 110 -2.09 -15.95 -6.85
N ILE A 111 -3.17 -16.56 -7.38
CA ILE A 111 -4.46 -15.88 -7.59
C ILE A 111 -5.01 -15.37 -6.26
N MET A 112 -5.04 -16.21 -5.22
CA MET A 112 -5.54 -15.81 -3.91
C MET A 112 -4.75 -14.62 -3.33
N HIS A 113 -3.42 -14.62 -3.46
CA HIS A 113 -2.60 -13.49 -3.01
C HIS A 113 -2.87 -12.21 -3.79
N PHE A 114 -3.10 -12.33 -5.10
CA PHE A 114 -3.45 -11.19 -5.94
C PHE A 114 -4.80 -10.60 -5.50
N VAL A 115 -5.81 -11.44 -5.27
CA VAL A 115 -7.13 -11.02 -4.76
C VAL A 115 -7.02 -10.36 -3.39
N ILE A 116 -6.26 -10.94 -2.46
CA ILE A 116 -6.01 -10.34 -1.13
C ILE A 116 -5.31 -8.98 -1.27
N GLY A 117 -4.34 -8.87 -2.18
CA GLY A 117 -3.62 -7.62 -2.45
C GLY A 117 -4.55 -6.52 -2.96
N ILE A 118 -5.46 -6.84 -3.89
CA ILE A 118 -6.48 -5.90 -4.39
C ILE A 118 -7.41 -5.47 -3.25
N TRP A 119 -7.92 -6.42 -2.47
CA TRP A 119 -8.81 -6.09 -1.35
C TRP A 119 -8.14 -5.19 -0.32
N MET A 120 -6.90 -5.49 0.04
CA MET A 120 -6.14 -4.68 0.99
C MET A 120 -5.83 -3.29 0.43
N TRP A 121 -5.57 -3.18 -0.88
CA TRP A 121 -5.40 -1.90 -1.54
C TRP A 121 -6.66 -1.04 -1.44
N LEU A 122 -7.82 -1.59 -1.81
CA LEU A 122 -9.09 -0.88 -1.73
C LEU A 122 -9.41 -0.50 -0.28
N LEU A 123 -9.21 -1.40 0.68
CA LEU A 123 -9.45 -1.14 2.09
C LEU A 123 -8.58 0.01 2.62
N LEU A 124 -7.28 0.02 2.29
CA LEU A 124 -6.37 1.10 2.68
C LEU A 124 -6.76 2.44 2.03
N PHE A 125 -7.12 2.42 0.75
CA PHE A 125 -7.53 3.61 0.02
C PHE A 125 -8.82 4.21 0.57
N TYR A 126 -9.90 3.40 0.66
CA TYR A 126 -11.19 3.85 1.18
C TYR A 126 -11.12 4.18 2.67
N GLY A 127 -10.34 3.45 3.46
CA GLY A 127 -10.11 3.74 4.87
C GLY A 127 -9.43 5.10 5.07
N PHE A 128 -8.42 5.41 4.25
CA PHE A 128 -7.76 6.72 4.27
C PHE A 128 -8.72 7.87 3.89
N PHE A 129 -9.51 7.69 2.84
CA PHE A 129 -10.51 8.69 2.44
C PHE A 129 -11.62 8.86 3.48
N SER A 130 -12.12 7.76 4.06
CA SER A 130 -13.12 7.81 5.12
C SER A 130 -12.59 8.55 6.34
N PHE A 131 -11.32 8.34 6.70
CA PHE A 131 -10.66 9.06 7.77
C PHE A 131 -10.53 10.56 7.48
N LEU A 132 -10.12 10.95 6.27
CA LEU A 132 -10.06 12.36 5.87
C LEU A 132 -11.43 13.03 5.91
N LEU A 133 -12.48 12.32 5.45
CA LEU A 133 -13.84 12.84 5.43
C LEU A 133 -14.42 12.97 6.85
N ASP A 134 -14.12 12.02 7.75
CA ASP A 134 -14.49 12.09 9.16
C ASP A 134 -13.82 13.29 9.86
N GLN A 135 -12.52 13.52 9.60
CA GLN A 135 -11.82 14.72 10.09
C GLN A 135 -12.46 16.01 9.59
N TRP A 136 -12.82 16.07 8.30
CA TRP A 136 -13.53 17.23 7.72
C TRP A 136 -14.91 17.49 8.34
N LEU A 137 -15.62 16.44 8.78
CA LEU A 137 -16.92 16.60 9.44
C LEU A 137 -16.81 17.08 10.89
N ILE A 138 -15.68 16.83 11.53
CA ILE A 138 -15.45 17.17 12.95
C ILE A 138 -14.83 18.57 13.10
N ASP A 139 -13.96 18.97 12.16
CA ASP A 139 -13.29 20.28 12.11
C ASP A 139 -14.20 21.40 11.56
#